data_AF-K7ZDZ3-F1
#
_entry.id   AF-K7ZDZ3-F1
#
_cell.length_a   1.000
_cell.length_b   1.000
_cell.length_c   1.000
_cell.angle_alpha   90.00
_cell.angle_beta   90.00
_cell.angle_gamma   90.00
#
_symmetry.space_group_name_H-M   'P 1'
#
loop_
_entity.id
_entity.type
_entity.pdbx_description
1 polymer ?
#
loop_
_entity_poly.entity_id
_entity_poly.type
_entity_poly.pdbx_seq_one_letter_code
_entity_poly.pdbx_strand_id
1 'polypeptide(L)'
;MKKLMTGLLLAVNLISFNAFADKQFVGANKFYDLIEDYKTVCKSAECAKPYRERIIYTNGVRDSFLTKFQFERLERISDKQAFIWMDTVLQGDYHADGKTVLEEVVAIFKGSVVVAYKVDYSQMAWYVGACGWNGETLAGLENCPMGKIHESSYVSPDFKTYIRNDDDIASFYR
;
A
#
# COMPACT_ATOMS: atom_id res chain seq x y z
N MET A 1 1.55 -64.63 -15.79
CA MET A 1 1.19 -63.58 -16.75
C MET A 1 1.60 -62.23 -16.17
N LYS A 2 2.66 -61.61 -16.69
CA LYS A 2 3.18 -60.30 -16.25
C LYS A 2 2.30 -59.19 -16.85
N LYS A 3 1.66 -58.35 -16.02
CA LYS A 3 1.01 -57.12 -16.48
C LYS A 3 1.96 -55.94 -16.22
N LEU A 4 2.55 -55.43 -17.30
CA LEU A 4 3.08 -54.07 -17.39
C LEU A 4 1.87 -53.13 -17.54
N MET A 5 1.73 -52.13 -16.67
CA MET A 5 1.00 -50.90 -16.99
C MET A 5 1.79 -49.72 -16.42
N THR A 6 2.58 -49.07 -17.28
CA THR A 6 2.28 -47.75 -17.88
C THR A 6 2.20 -46.65 -16.82
N GLY A 7 3.35 -46.05 -16.53
CA GLY A 7 3.47 -44.87 -15.68
C GLY A 7 2.86 -43.66 -16.36
N LEU A 8 1.87 -43.07 -15.69
CA LEU A 8 1.26 -41.79 -16.05
C LEU A 8 2.14 -40.67 -15.46
N LEU A 9 2.95 -40.03 -16.29
CA LEU A 9 3.67 -38.80 -15.91
C LEU A 9 2.63 -37.67 -15.79
N LEU A 10 2.29 -37.31 -14.55
CA LEU A 10 1.60 -36.05 -14.26
C LEU A 10 2.56 -34.89 -14.56
N ALA A 11 2.36 -34.23 -15.69
CA ALA A 11 2.92 -32.91 -15.96
C ALA A 11 2.19 -31.90 -15.07
N VAL A 12 2.74 -31.66 -13.87
CA VAL A 12 2.31 -30.55 -13.00
C VAL A 12 2.81 -29.27 -13.67
N ASN A 13 1.90 -28.55 -14.34
CA ASN A 13 2.13 -27.18 -14.76
C ASN A 13 2.29 -26.33 -13.49
N LEU A 14 3.55 -26.15 -13.09
CA LEU A 14 3.94 -25.12 -12.13
C LEU A 14 3.78 -23.77 -12.82
N ILE A 15 2.56 -23.22 -12.75
CA ILE A 15 2.33 -21.81 -13.04
C ILE A 15 3.11 -21.06 -11.96
N SER A 16 4.34 -20.71 -12.28
CA SER A 16 5.19 -19.89 -11.41
C SER A 16 4.53 -18.52 -11.37
N PHE A 17 3.85 -18.23 -10.26
CA PHE A 17 3.44 -16.87 -9.95
C PHE A 17 4.71 -16.04 -9.97
N ASN A 18 4.84 -15.15 -10.97
CA ASN A 18 5.83 -14.10 -10.92
C ASN A 18 5.42 -13.22 -9.75
N ALA A 19 5.98 -13.48 -8.56
CA ALA A 19 6.06 -12.46 -7.54
C ALA A 19 6.79 -11.28 -8.20
N PHE A 20 6.06 -10.21 -8.48
CA PHE A 20 6.66 -8.95 -8.87
C PHE A 20 7.42 -8.45 -7.64
N ALA A 21 8.63 -8.96 -7.44
CA ALA A 21 9.60 -8.33 -6.56
C ALA A 21 9.76 -6.90 -7.09
N ASP A 22 9.38 -5.92 -6.28
CA ASP A 22 9.51 -4.51 -6.60
C ASP A 22 10.89 -4.27 -7.21
N LYS A 23 10.93 -3.82 -8.46
CA LYS A 23 12.19 -3.55 -9.15
C LYS A 23 12.93 -2.50 -8.32
N GLN A 24 14.01 -2.91 -7.64
CA GLN A 24 14.92 -1.97 -6.98
C GLN A 24 15.51 -1.05 -8.06
N PHE A 25 15.00 0.17 -8.14
CA PHE A 25 15.55 1.20 -9.02
C PHE A 25 16.91 1.67 -8.49
N VAL A 26 17.78 2.17 -9.38
CA VAL A 26 19.05 2.78 -9.00
C VAL A 26 18.78 3.93 -8.01
N GLY A 27 19.23 3.78 -6.76
CA GLY A 27 18.96 4.73 -5.67
C GLY A 27 17.92 4.27 -4.65
N ALA A 28 17.22 3.16 -4.87
CA ALA A 28 16.25 2.60 -3.93
C ALA A 28 16.87 2.37 -2.55
N ASN A 29 18.05 1.72 -2.47
CA ASN A 29 18.72 1.45 -1.20
C ASN A 29 18.98 2.74 -0.38
N LYS A 30 19.38 3.84 -1.04
CA LYS A 30 19.57 5.13 -0.35
C LYS A 30 18.27 5.70 0.21
N PHE A 31 17.15 5.45 -0.47
CA PHE A 31 15.84 5.88 0.00
C PHE A 31 15.38 5.01 1.18
N TYR A 32 15.55 3.68 1.12
CA TYR A 32 15.31 2.79 2.26
C TYR A 32 16.13 3.20 3.49
N ASP A 33 17.44 3.39 3.33
CA ASP A 33 18.34 3.83 4.42
C ASP A 33 17.90 5.18 5.01
N LEU A 34 17.41 6.10 4.16
CA LEU A 34 16.90 7.40 4.60
C LEU A 34 15.61 7.27 5.41
N ILE A 35 14.68 6.41 4.99
CA ILE A 35 13.43 6.19 5.72
C ILE A 35 13.72 5.46 7.04
N GLU A 36 14.62 4.49 7.07
CA GLU A 36 15.06 3.85 8.32
C GLU A 36 15.67 4.87 9.29
N ASP A 37 16.59 5.72 8.83
CA ASP A 37 17.15 6.82 9.63
C ASP A 37 16.03 7.74 10.17
N TYR A 38 15.11 8.16 9.30
CA TYR A 38 13.94 8.95 9.70
C TYR A 38 13.08 8.26 10.77
N LYS A 39 12.70 6.99 10.58
CA LYS A 39 11.88 6.21 11.53
C LYS A 39 12.60 6.02 12.86
N THR A 40 13.93 5.94 12.86
CA THR A 40 14.69 5.83 14.12
C THR A 40 14.68 7.13 14.94
N VAL A 41 14.58 8.27 14.28
CA VAL A 41 14.60 9.61 14.90
C VAL A 41 13.19 10.10 15.26
N CYS A 42 12.20 9.82 14.43
CA CYS A 42 10.81 10.26 14.61
C CYS A 42 9.93 9.20 15.30
N LYS A 43 10.35 8.69 16.47
CA LYS A 43 9.59 7.64 17.22
C LYS A 43 8.49 8.18 18.14
N SER A 44 8.46 9.49 18.37
CA SER A 44 7.53 10.17 19.28
C SER A 44 6.71 11.22 18.54
N ALA A 45 5.68 11.77 19.22
CA ALA A 45 4.80 12.80 18.67
C ALA A 45 5.54 14.03 18.10
N GLU A 46 6.76 14.31 18.55
CA GLU A 46 7.65 15.29 17.95
C GLU A 46 8.86 14.60 17.33
N CYS A 47 9.09 14.83 16.03
CA CYS A 47 10.30 14.35 15.39
C CYS A 47 11.51 15.23 15.77
N ALA A 48 12.60 14.58 16.19
CA ALA A 48 13.84 15.28 16.51
C ALA A 48 14.61 15.71 15.24
N LYS A 49 15.44 16.75 15.40
CA LYS A 49 16.39 17.19 14.35
C LYS A 49 17.27 16.01 13.90
N PRO A 50 17.66 15.94 12.61
CA PRO A 50 17.54 16.98 11.58
C PRO A 50 16.21 16.95 10.80
N TYR A 51 15.31 16.04 11.15
CA TYR A 51 14.05 15.87 10.46
C TYR A 51 12.98 16.82 10.98
N ARG A 52 12.02 17.13 10.12
CA ARG A 52 10.78 17.82 10.45
C ARG A 52 9.70 17.40 9.49
N GLU A 53 8.47 17.45 9.95
CA GLU A 53 7.29 17.08 9.19
C GLU A 53 6.39 18.28 8.95
N ARG A 54 5.63 18.23 7.86
CA ARG A 54 4.53 19.15 7.60
C ARG A 54 3.42 18.40 6.88
N ILE A 55 2.23 18.41 7.46
CA ILE A 55 1.02 18.01 6.75
C ILE A 55 0.78 19.01 5.63
N ILE A 56 0.73 18.53 4.39
CA ILE A 56 0.56 19.35 3.17
C ILE A 56 -0.70 18.96 2.38
N TYR A 57 -1.42 17.94 2.83
CA TYR A 57 -2.77 17.62 2.39
C TYR A 57 -3.45 16.80 3.49
N THR A 58 -4.69 17.14 3.83
CA THR A 58 -5.51 16.37 4.77
C THR A 58 -6.98 16.77 4.59
N ASN A 59 -7.92 15.83 4.79
CA ASN A 59 -9.37 16.09 4.71
C ASN A 59 -9.81 16.80 3.41
N GLY A 60 -9.21 16.41 2.27
CA GLY A 60 -9.52 17.01 0.96
C GLY A 60 -8.96 18.42 0.75
N VAL A 61 -8.25 18.99 1.73
CA VAL A 61 -7.65 20.32 1.64
C VAL A 61 -6.17 20.19 1.30
N ARG A 62 -5.76 20.80 0.17
CA ARG A 62 -4.37 20.80 -0.30
C ARG A 62 -3.66 22.09 0.11
N ASP A 63 -2.52 21.97 0.80
CA ASP A 63 -1.63 23.10 1.05
C ASP A 63 -1.00 23.58 -0.29
N SER A 64 -0.79 24.88 -0.41
CA SER A 64 -0.10 25.51 -1.55
C SER A 64 1.27 24.89 -1.90
N PHE A 65 1.93 24.27 -0.91
CA PHE A 65 3.19 23.57 -1.06
C PHE A 65 3.09 22.33 -1.96
N LEU A 66 1.95 21.64 -1.94
CA LEU A 66 1.69 20.48 -2.76
C LEU A 66 1.10 20.92 -4.10
N THR A 67 1.94 20.93 -5.14
CA THR A 67 1.47 21.28 -6.48
C THR A 67 0.47 20.25 -7.00
N LYS A 68 -0.37 20.64 -7.98
CA LYS A 68 -1.31 19.72 -8.63
C LYS A 68 -0.61 18.50 -9.23
N PHE A 69 0.56 18.70 -9.88
CA PHE A 69 1.34 17.61 -10.45
C PHE A 69 1.79 16.59 -9.39
N GLN A 70 2.30 17.06 -8.26
CA GLN A 70 2.75 16.19 -7.17
C GLN A 70 1.57 15.43 -6.56
N PHE A 71 0.45 16.12 -6.31
CA PHE A 71 -0.77 15.50 -5.81
C PHE A 71 -1.24 14.34 -6.70
N GLU A 72 -1.36 14.55 -8.01
CA GLU A 72 -1.76 13.51 -8.96
C GLU A 72 -0.74 12.36 -9.05
N ARG A 73 0.55 12.62 -8.81
CA ARG A 73 1.58 11.56 -8.73
C ARG A 73 1.39 10.71 -7.49
N LEU A 74 1.12 11.33 -6.35
CA LEU A 74 0.86 10.63 -5.09
C LEU A 74 -0.44 9.82 -5.15
N GLU A 75 -1.54 10.36 -5.67
CA GLU A 75 -2.78 9.60 -5.89
C GLU A 75 -2.53 8.33 -6.72
N ARG A 76 -1.81 8.45 -7.85
CA ARG A 76 -1.49 7.28 -8.69
C ARG A 76 -0.58 6.26 -8.01
N ILE A 77 0.25 6.67 -7.07
CA ILE A 77 1.09 5.76 -6.30
C ILE A 77 0.24 5.04 -5.26
N SER A 78 -0.64 5.76 -4.55
CA SER A 78 -1.62 5.18 -3.62
C SER A 78 -2.51 4.16 -4.31
N ASP A 79 -3.02 4.45 -5.52
CA ASP A 79 -3.79 3.48 -6.32
C ASP A 79 -3.02 2.19 -6.60
N LYS A 80 -1.73 2.31 -6.95
CA LYS A 80 -0.88 1.15 -7.22
C LYS A 80 -0.59 0.33 -5.97
N GLN A 81 -0.41 0.97 -4.83
CA GLN A 81 -0.16 0.28 -3.58
C GLN A 81 -1.44 -0.39 -3.03
N ALA A 82 -2.58 0.28 -3.12
CA ALA A 82 -3.86 -0.29 -2.71
C ALA A 82 -4.22 -1.57 -3.49
N PHE A 83 -3.85 -1.65 -4.77
CA PHE A 83 -4.05 -2.86 -5.58
C PHE A 83 -3.33 -4.11 -5.01
N ILE A 84 -2.26 -3.92 -4.23
CA ILE A 84 -1.49 -5.01 -3.62
C ILE A 84 -2.24 -5.63 -2.42
N TRP A 85 -3.21 -4.93 -1.83
CA TRP A 85 -3.94 -5.42 -0.65
C TRP A 85 -4.72 -6.71 -0.91
N MET A 86 -5.29 -6.84 -2.11
CA MET A 86 -6.06 -8.03 -2.52
C MET A 86 -5.22 -9.30 -2.38
N ASP A 87 -3.93 -9.24 -2.73
CA ASP A 87 -3.04 -10.40 -2.71
C ASP A 87 -2.33 -10.60 -1.36
N THR A 88 -2.09 -9.52 -0.60
CA THR A 88 -1.13 -9.57 0.53
C THR A 88 -1.74 -9.41 1.91
N VAL A 89 -2.84 -8.66 2.05
CA VAL A 89 -3.31 -8.20 3.37
C VAL A 89 -4.48 -9.06 3.84
N LEU A 90 -5.31 -9.51 2.91
CA LEU A 90 -6.65 -9.96 3.25
C LEU A 90 -6.91 -11.42 2.90
N GLN A 91 -5.97 -12.13 2.24
CA GLN A 91 -6.03 -13.57 1.96
C GLN A 91 -7.39 -14.06 1.40
N GLY A 92 -8.18 -13.18 0.76
CA GLY A 92 -9.54 -13.45 0.28
C GLY A 92 -10.68 -13.17 1.26
N ASP A 93 -10.41 -12.81 2.52
CA ASP A 93 -11.39 -12.52 3.56
C ASP A 93 -12.09 -11.16 3.41
N TYR A 94 -11.64 -10.34 2.46
CA TYR A 94 -12.19 -9.01 2.24
C TYR A 94 -12.35 -8.73 0.76
N HIS A 95 -13.40 -7.97 0.46
CA HIS A 95 -13.63 -7.40 -0.85
C HIS A 95 -13.38 -5.90 -0.77
N ALA A 96 -12.42 -5.37 -1.52
CA ALA A 96 -12.22 -3.94 -1.67
C ALA A 96 -12.83 -3.50 -3.01
N ASP A 97 -13.70 -2.50 -2.98
CA ASP A 97 -14.29 -1.92 -4.19
C ASP A 97 -14.27 -0.39 -4.09
N GLY A 98 -14.11 0.26 -5.24
CA GLY A 98 -14.11 1.71 -5.36
C GLY A 98 -12.73 2.34 -5.55
N LYS A 99 -12.73 3.68 -5.62
CA LYS A 99 -11.54 4.49 -5.85
C LYS A 99 -10.70 4.55 -4.57
N THR A 100 -9.38 4.37 -4.69
CA THR A 100 -8.46 4.72 -3.61
C THR A 100 -8.56 6.21 -3.32
N VAL A 101 -8.64 6.54 -2.04
CA VAL A 101 -8.68 7.91 -1.55
C VAL A 101 -7.34 8.20 -0.90
N LEU A 102 -6.65 9.23 -1.40
CA LEU A 102 -5.54 9.83 -0.68
C LEU A 102 -6.14 10.63 0.49
N GLU A 103 -5.79 10.27 1.71
CA GLU A 103 -6.36 10.78 2.96
C GLU A 103 -5.49 11.90 3.53
N GLU A 104 -4.19 11.63 3.64
CA GLU A 104 -3.20 12.58 4.17
C GLU A 104 -1.87 12.50 3.41
N VAL A 105 -1.19 13.63 3.29
CA VAL A 105 0.20 13.71 2.82
C VAL A 105 1.02 14.53 3.81
N VAL A 106 2.07 13.90 4.33
CA VAL A 106 3.09 14.56 5.15
C VAL A 106 4.37 14.71 4.34
N ALA A 107 4.84 15.93 4.15
CA ALA A 107 6.19 16.18 3.64
C ALA A 107 7.22 16.03 4.76
N ILE A 108 8.21 15.18 4.51
CA ILE A 108 9.34 14.93 5.41
C ILE A 108 10.53 15.74 4.89
N PHE A 109 11.07 16.60 5.74
CA PHE A 109 12.23 17.42 5.42
C PHE A 109 13.44 16.98 6.25
N LYS A 110 14.63 17.05 5.66
CA LYS A 110 15.92 17.03 6.36
C LYS A 110 16.55 18.42 6.22
N GLY A 111 16.49 19.22 7.29
CA GLY A 111 16.75 20.65 7.19
C GLY A 111 15.69 21.38 6.33
N SER A 112 16.11 22.04 5.25
CA SER A 112 15.22 22.78 4.33
C SER A 112 14.75 21.97 3.11
N VAL A 113 15.29 20.77 2.90
CA VAL A 113 15.05 19.96 1.70
C VAL A 113 13.98 18.90 1.99
N VAL A 114 12.99 18.76 1.10
CA VAL A 114 12.06 17.62 1.13
C VAL A 114 12.81 16.37 0.71
N VAL A 115 12.78 15.36 1.57
CA VAL A 115 13.48 14.09 1.35
C VAL A 115 12.54 12.92 1.15
N ALA A 116 11.27 13.04 1.57
CA ALA A 116 10.24 12.04 1.32
C ALA A 116 8.83 12.65 1.50
N TYR A 117 7.83 11.92 1.05
CA TYR A 117 6.44 12.09 1.46
C TYR A 117 5.98 10.82 2.17
N LYS A 118 5.29 10.94 3.31
CA LYS A 118 4.42 9.89 3.82
C LYS A 118 3.03 10.13 3.24
N VAL A 119 2.43 9.10 2.66
CA VAL A 119 1.07 9.15 2.12
C VAL A 119 0.21 8.12 2.82
N ASP A 120 -0.91 8.57 3.34
CA ASP A 120 -1.93 7.75 3.98
C ASP A 120 -3.11 7.65 3.00
N TYR A 121 -3.54 6.44 2.71
CA TYR A 121 -4.58 6.19 1.71
C TYR A 121 -5.49 5.05 2.12
N SER A 122 -6.72 5.10 1.63
CA SER A 122 -7.75 4.14 1.99
C SER A 122 -8.60 3.72 0.79
N GLN A 123 -9.26 2.58 0.91
CA GLN A 123 -10.31 2.14 -0.02
C GLN A 123 -11.47 1.55 0.79
N MET A 124 -12.69 1.75 0.30
CA MET A 124 -13.86 1.09 0.86
C MET A 124 -13.72 -0.43 0.71
N ALA A 125 -14.15 -1.14 1.74
CA ALA A 125 -14.07 -2.59 1.77
C ALA A 125 -15.18 -3.22 2.61
N TRP A 126 -15.39 -4.51 2.37
CA TRP A 126 -16.32 -5.37 3.09
C TRP A 126 -15.57 -6.57 3.63
N TYR A 127 -15.79 -6.89 4.91
CA TYR A 127 -15.25 -8.11 5.51
C TYR A 127 -16.12 -9.31 5.14
N VAL A 128 -15.71 -10.06 4.11
CA VAL A 128 -16.52 -11.14 3.54
C VAL A 128 -16.44 -12.43 4.36
N GLY A 129 -15.38 -12.60 5.15
CA GLY A 129 -15.23 -13.70 6.10
C GLY A 129 -16.33 -13.75 7.17
N ALA A 130 -16.99 -12.62 7.48
CA ALA A 130 -18.10 -12.57 8.44
C ALA A 130 -19.49 -12.86 7.86
N CYS A 131 -19.67 -12.76 6.55
CA CYS A 131 -20.99 -12.87 5.90
C CYS A 131 -21.09 -14.06 4.93
N GLY A 132 -19.99 -14.75 4.65
CA GLY A 132 -19.99 -15.92 3.76
C GLY A 132 -20.25 -15.57 2.30
N TRP A 133 -19.89 -14.35 1.87
CA TRP A 133 -20.02 -13.95 0.46
C TRP A 133 -19.11 -14.81 -0.43
N ASN A 134 -19.69 -15.39 -1.47
CA ASN A 134 -19.04 -16.35 -2.37
C ASN A 134 -18.46 -15.74 -3.65
N GLY A 135 -18.52 -14.40 -3.79
CA GLY A 135 -18.00 -13.70 -4.96
C GLY A 135 -18.97 -13.63 -6.17
N GLU A 136 -20.19 -14.18 -6.08
CA GLU A 136 -21.06 -14.30 -7.25
C GLU A 136 -21.77 -12.98 -7.63
N THR A 137 -22.17 -12.16 -6.64
CA THR A 137 -22.88 -10.89 -6.91
C THR A 137 -22.58 -9.83 -5.86
N LEU A 138 -22.46 -8.55 -6.27
CA LEU A 138 -22.24 -7.44 -5.33
C LEU A 138 -23.38 -7.26 -4.33
N ALA A 139 -24.61 -7.63 -4.67
CA ALA A 139 -25.77 -7.59 -3.76
C ALA A 139 -25.54 -8.42 -2.48
N GLY A 140 -24.74 -9.49 -2.56
CA GLY A 140 -24.39 -10.29 -1.39
C GLY A 140 -23.52 -9.54 -0.36
N LEU A 141 -22.90 -8.42 -0.75
CA LEU A 141 -22.09 -7.59 0.16
C LEU A 141 -22.91 -6.77 1.15
N GLU A 142 -24.22 -6.58 0.91
CA GLU A 142 -25.10 -5.81 1.79
C GLU A 142 -25.14 -6.35 3.22
N ASN A 143 -24.89 -7.64 3.40
CA ASN A 143 -24.85 -8.31 4.70
C ASN A 143 -23.44 -8.34 5.32
N CYS A 144 -22.43 -7.85 4.61
CA CYS A 144 -21.05 -7.88 5.06
C CYS A 144 -20.71 -6.60 5.83
N PRO A 145 -19.94 -6.68 6.94
CA PRO A 145 -19.44 -5.50 7.62
C PRO A 145 -18.68 -4.59 6.64
N MET A 146 -19.26 -3.42 6.37
CA MET A 146 -18.63 -2.37 5.59
C MET A 146 -17.63 -1.61 6.46
N GLY A 147 -16.53 -1.17 5.84
CA GLY A 147 -15.50 -0.35 6.45
C GLY A 147 -14.52 0.16 5.39
N LYS A 148 -13.30 0.45 5.80
CA LYS A 148 -12.21 0.84 4.90
C LYS A 148 -10.92 0.09 5.23
N ILE A 149 -10.18 -0.27 4.20
CA ILE A 149 -8.77 -0.65 4.35
C ILE A 149 -7.96 0.63 4.27
N HIS A 150 -7.01 0.80 5.19
CA HIS A 150 -6.09 1.94 5.22
C HIS A 150 -4.67 1.43 5.36
N GLU A 151 -3.74 2.05 4.65
CA GLU A 151 -2.29 1.80 4.70
C GLU A 151 -1.56 3.13 4.51
N SER A 152 -0.28 3.16 4.91
CA SER A 152 0.62 4.22 4.48
C SER A 152 1.86 3.74 3.76
N SER A 153 2.42 4.64 2.96
CA SER A 153 3.66 4.43 2.21
C SER A 153 4.56 5.66 2.25
N TYR A 154 5.85 5.46 2.15
CA TYR A 154 6.82 6.53 1.92
C TYR A 154 7.18 6.62 0.44
N VAL A 155 7.24 7.84 -0.10
CA VAL A 155 7.47 8.12 -1.51
C VAL A 155 8.64 9.08 -1.68
N SER A 156 9.55 8.78 -2.60
CA SER A 156 10.68 9.64 -2.91
C SER A 156 10.24 10.96 -3.54
N PRO A 157 11.01 12.06 -3.39
CA PRO A 157 10.62 13.38 -3.92
C PRO A 157 10.46 13.43 -5.44
N ASP A 158 11.08 12.50 -6.16
CA ASP A 158 10.98 12.35 -7.62
C ASP A 158 9.89 11.36 -8.06
N PHE A 159 9.14 10.78 -7.12
CA PHE A 159 8.02 9.84 -7.33
C PHE A 159 8.41 8.54 -8.03
N LYS A 160 9.69 8.16 -8.01
CA LYS A 160 10.19 6.94 -8.67
C LYS A 160 10.34 5.75 -7.73
N THR A 161 10.58 6.02 -6.45
CA THR A 161 10.73 5.00 -5.42
C THR A 161 9.63 5.20 -4.39
N TYR A 162 8.97 4.14 -3.99
CA TYR A 162 8.04 4.13 -2.88
C TYR A 162 8.21 2.82 -2.13
N ILE A 163 8.00 2.88 -0.82
CA ILE A 163 8.14 1.76 0.09
C ILE A 163 6.95 1.77 1.04
N ARG A 164 6.38 0.60 1.31
CA ARG A 164 5.31 0.47 2.30
C ARG A 164 5.81 0.88 3.68
N ASN A 165 4.95 1.50 4.48
CA ASN A 165 5.24 1.76 5.88
C ASN A 165 4.95 0.51 6.72
N ASP A 166 5.99 -0.23 7.10
CA ASP A 166 5.81 -1.46 7.89
C ASP A 166 5.27 -1.24 9.31
N ASP A 167 5.21 0.01 9.80
CA ASP A 167 4.60 0.33 11.10
C ASP A 167 3.08 0.58 10.98
N ASP A 168 2.56 0.70 9.77
CA ASP A 168 1.17 1.00 9.44
C ASP A 168 0.79 0.25 8.16
N ILE A 169 0.95 -1.08 8.27
CA ILE A 169 0.52 -2.02 7.24
C ILE A 169 -1.00 -1.97 7.10
N ALA A 170 -1.46 -2.28 5.88
CA ALA A 170 -2.86 -2.25 5.54
C ALA A 170 -3.73 -2.96 6.59
N SER A 171 -4.70 -2.22 7.12
CA SER A 171 -5.59 -2.65 8.20
C SER A 171 -7.03 -2.26 7.89
N PHE A 172 -7.98 -3.10 8.28
CA PHE A 172 -9.41 -2.84 8.11
C PHE A 172 -9.99 -2.10 9.31
N TYR A 173 -10.73 -1.03 9.05
CA TYR A 173 -11.41 -0.18 10.03
C TYR A 173 -12.90 -0.14 9.70
N ARG A 174 -13.75 -0.38 10.70
CA ARG A 174 -15.21 -0.36 10.58
C ARG A 174 -15.78 1.03 10.80
#